data_AF-A0A971LJE6-F1
#
_entry.id   AF-A0A971LJE6-F1
#
_cell.length_a   1.000
_cell.length_b   1.000
_cell.length_c   1.000
_cell.angle_alpha   90.00
_cell.angle_beta   90.00
_cell.angle_gamma   90.00
#
_symmetry.space_group_name_H-M   'P 1'
#
loop_
_entity.id
_entity.type
_entity.pdbx_description
1 polymer ?
#
loop_
_entity_poly.entity_id
_entity_poly.type
_entity_poly.pdbx_seq_one_letter_code
_entity_poly.pdbx_strand_id
1 'polypeptide(L)'
;MAQWKRVDWFLFLVLVGILVAPFRPAHRAVRTVGRWLPLVAAEEVLSSENFKLLYSGELEEGRAVLELLEAGLADLQAWLPDFTPKPIVVRLHPTQAALQQALGGSYAPTLGAYYLGKLELLAPQAWQPHLNLDEAIAFYAQQGPVVHELTHLLLDYQVAVSYPVWFSEGMAQYWEERLRGYVWQEGGLAWREAPHSLDQLTDHFSSLPEAIAYQEALSLVSFLYERMGDGGVNQLLTALGRGQTFTVALQAAYGQPLTTFEQDWKAWLMDN
;
A
#
# COMPACT_ATOMS: atom_id res chain seq x y z
N MET A 1 -38.75 20.43 -7.87
CA MET A 1 -38.65 19.08 -8.47
C MET A 1 -37.19 18.67 -8.42
N ALA A 2 -36.84 17.86 -7.43
CA ALA A 2 -35.47 17.40 -7.21
C ALA A 2 -35.17 16.25 -8.18
N GLN A 3 -34.33 16.49 -9.18
CA GLN A 3 -33.74 15.42 -9.97
C GLN A 3 -32.59 14.81 -9.17
N TRP A 4 -32.89 13.67 -8.54
CA TRP A 4 -31.88 12.77 -8.01
C TRP A 4 -31.08 12.22 -9.19
N LYS A 5 -29.83 12.66 -9.35
CA LYS A 5 -28.86 11.93 -10.16
C LYS A 5 -28.57 10.62 -9.43
N ARG A 6 -28.92 9.50 -10.06
CA ARG A 6 -28.48 8.17 -9.65
C ARG A 6 -26.96 8.20 -9.51
N VAL A 7 -26.49 8.05 -8.28
CA VAL A 7 -25.11 7.66 -8.01
C VAL A 7 -25.03 6.20 -8.44
N ASP A 8 -24.30 5.92 -9.52
CA ASP A 8 -24.03 4.54 -9.93
C ASP A 8 -23.01 3.95 -8.96
N TRP A 9 -23.52 3.19 -7.99
CA TRP A 9 -22.80 2.46 -6.93
C TRP A 9 -21.85 1.35 -7.44
N PHE A 10 -21.56 1.28 -8.74
CA PHE A 10 -20.97 0.11 -9.39
C PHE A 10 -19.46 0.18 -9.66
N LEU A 11 -18.77 1.21 -9.16
CA LEU A 11 -17.32 1.39 -9.33
C LEU A 11 -16.55 1.50 -8.01
N PHE A 12 -17.09 0.84 -6.99
CA PHE A 12 -16.59 0.76 -5.62
C PHE A 12 -15.69 -0.47 -5.36
N LEU A 13 -15.23 -1.16 -6.40
CA LEU A 13 -14.75 -2.55 -6.28
C LEU A 13 -13.36 -2.85 -6.82
N VAL A 14 -12.42 -1.89 -6.88
CA VAL A 14 -11.01 -2.26 -7.12
C VAL A 14 -10.01 -1.48 -6.24
N LEU A 15 -10.43 -1.21 -5.01
CA LEU A 15 -9.63 -1.61 -3.84
C LEU A 15 -9.88 -3.10 -3.47
N VAL A 16 -10.68 -3.83 -4.28
CA VAL A 16 -11.29 -5.13 -3.93
C VAL A 16 -11.00 -6.26 -4.92
N GLY A 17 -10.24 -6.04 -5.99
CA GLY A 17 -9.99 -7.12 -6.96
C GLY A 17 -9.20 -8.30 -6.42
N ILE A 18 -8.22 -8.09 -5.52
CA ILE A 18 -7.13 -9.07 -5.32
C ILE A 18 -6.58 -9.09 -3.88
N LEU A 19 -7.41 -8.75 -2.89
CA LEU A 19 -7.22 -9.20 -1.50
C LEU A 19 -8.15 -10.39 -1.15
N VAL A 20 -9.04 -10.74 -2.09
CA VAL A 20 -10.05 -11.80 -1.98
C VAL A 20 -10.01 -12.71 -3.21
N ALA A 21 -8.88 -13.38 -3.45
CA ALA A 21 -9.08 -14.78 -3.79
C ALA A 21 -9.38 -15.45 -2.43
N PRO A 22 -10.58 -16.00 -2.17
CA PRO A 22 -10.80 -16.83 -0.98
C PRO A 22 -9.81 -18.02 -0.95
N PHE A 23 -9.09 -18.24 -2.06
CA PHE A 23 -8.01 -19.19 -2.24
C PHE A 23 -6.69 -18.49 -2.60
N ARG A 24 -5.86 -18.14 -1.61
CA ARG A 24 -4.48 -17.62 -1.77
C ARG A 24 -3.60 -18.42 -2.75
N PRO A 25 -3.73 -19.76 -2.92
CA PRO A 25 -3.03 -20.49 -3.97
C PRO A 25 -3.38 -20.02 -5.39
N ALA A 26 -4.66 -19.72 -5.66
CA ALA A 26 -5.08 -19.17 -6.96
C ALA A 26 -4.52 -17.77 -7.16
N HIS A 27 -4.52 -16.92 -6.13
CA HIS A 27 -3.87 -15.61 -6.17
C HIS A 27 -2.38 -15.71 -6.55
N ARG A 28 -1.63 -16.61 -5.89
CA ARG A 28 -0.20 -16.83 -6.19
C ARG A 28 0.02 -17.28 -7.63
N ALA A 29 -0.84 -18.15 -8.17
CA ALA A 29 -0.77 -18.58 -9.56
C ALA A 29 -1.04 -17.42 -10.54
N VAL A 30 -2.11 -16.65 -10.32
CA VAL A 30 -2.45 -15.48 -11.15
C VAL A 30 -1.34 -14.43 -11.07
N ARG A 31 -0.80 -14.17 -9.89
CA ARG A 31 0.33 -13.26 -9.66
C ARG A 31 1.60 -13.69 -10.40
N THR A 32 1.91 -15.00 -10.38
CA THR A 32 3.09 -15.55 -11.07
C THR A 32 3.00 -15.35 -12.57
N VAL A 33 1.80 -15.52 -13.14
CA VAL A 33 1.53 -15.34 -14.57
C VAL A 33 1.39 -13.86 -14.94
N GLY A 34 0.71 -13.07 -14.09
CA GLY A 34 0.42 -11.65 -14.29
C GLY A 34 1.66 -10.80 -14.44
N ARG A 35 2.76 -11.14 -13.76
CA ARG A 35 4.09 -10.51 -13.92
C ARG A 35 4.59 -10.44 -15.37
N TRP A 36 4.12 -11.34 -16.24
CA TRP A 36 4.61 -11.50 -17.62
C TRP A 36 3.64 -11.00 -18.70
N LEU A 37 2.43 -10.57 -18.34
CA LEU A 37 1.33 -10.26 -19.29
C LEU A 37 0.79 -8.83 -19.11
N PRO A 38 0.70 -7.98 -20.17
CA PRO A 38 1.57 -7.87 -21.33
C PRO A 38 2.44 -6.59 -21.27
N LEU A 39 3.70 -6.80 -21.67
CA LEU A 39 4.65 -5.82 -22.18
C LEU A 39 4.24 -5.38 -23.60
N VAL A 40 3.07 -4.76 -23.80
CA VAL A 40 2.63 -4.35 -25.14
C VAL A 40 2.12 -2.91 -25.16
N ALA A 41 3.02 -1.98 -25.47
CA ALA A 41 3.00 -1.04 -26.60
C ALA A 41 4.13 -0.02 -26.38
N ALA A 42 5.12 0.04 -27.28
CA ALA A 42 6.18 1.07 -27.37
C ALA A 42 6.58 1.78 -26.05
N GLU A 43 6.94 1.00 -25.03
CA GLU A 43 7.50 1.49 -23.77
C GLU A 43 9.01 1.31 -23.80
N GLU A 44 9.73 2.38 -23.44
CA GLU A 44 11.15 2.27 -23.16
C GLU A 44 11.33 1.50 -21.85
N VAL A 45 12.45 0.78 -21.75
CA VAL A 45 12.73 -0.08 -20.60
C VAL A 45 14.04 0.34 -19.96
N LEU A 46 13.97 0.71 -18.69
CA LEU A 46 15.14 0.83 -17.84
C LEU A 46 15.25 -0.42 -16.96
N SER A 47 16.47 -0.81 -16.62
CA SER A 47 16.74 -1.98 -15.79
C SER A 47 17.81 -1.64 -14.76
N SER A 48 17.64 -2.20 -13.57
CA SER A 48 18.56 -2.13 -12.45
C SER A 48 18.74 -3.54 -11.87
N GLU A 49 19.30 -3.67 -10.66
CA GLU A 49 19.52 -4.95 -10.02
C GLU A 49 18.20 -5.67 -9.71
N ASN A 50 17.23 -4.94 -9.15
CA ASN A 50 15.97 -5.51 -8.67
C ASN A 50 14.80 -5.23 -9.60
N PHE A 51 14.87 -4.21 -10.47
CA PHE A 51 13.70 -3.68 -11.18
C PHE A 51 13.86 -3.67 -12.71
N LYS A 52 12.71 -3.78 -13.38
CA LYS A 52 12.49 -3.36 -14.75
C LYS A 52 11.41 -2.30 -14.76
N LEU A 53 11.76 -1.08 -15.15
CA LEU A 53 10.84 0.04 -15.27
C LEU A 53 10.42 0.22 -16.73
N LEU A 54 9.12 0.04 -16.95
CA LEU A 54 8.43 0.38 -18.19
C LEU A 54 8.00 1.84 -18.09
N TYR A 55 8.36 2.66 -19.05
CA TYR A 55 7.96 4.07 -19.03
C TYR A 55 7.69 4.59 -20.43
N SER A 56 6.87 5.63 -20.48
CA SER A 56 6.65 6.45 -21.66
C SER A 56 6.78 7.90 -21.22
N GLY A 57 7.91 8.55 -21.51
CA GLY A 57 8.22 9.89 -20.99
C GLY A 57 9.70 10.22 -21.11
N GLU A 58 10.15 11.23 -20.35
CA GLU A 58 11.54 11.67 -20.34
C GLU A 58 12.46 10.61 -19.68
N LEU A 59 13.58 10.31 -20.33
CA LEU A 59 14.55 9.32 -19.86
C LEU A 59 15.11 9.66 -18.47
N GLU A 60 15.35 10.94 -18.20
CA GLU A 60 15.90 11.42 -16.94
C GLU A 60 14.94 11.16 -15.76
N GLU A 61 13.65 11.43 -15.95
CA GLU A 61 12.61 11.13 -14.97
C GLU A 61 12.50 9.62 -14.71
N GLY A 62 12.49 8.81 -15.77
CA GLY A 62 12.48 7.35 -15.64
C GLY A 62 13.69 6.81 -14.86
N ARG A 63 14.89 7.37 -15.09
CA ARG A 63 16.10 6.98 -14.34
C ARG A 63 15.99 7.34 -12.86
N ALA A 64 15.53 8.56 -12.56
CA ALA A 64 15.35 9.00 -11.18
C ALA A 64 14.35 8.12 -10.42
N VAL A 65 13.21 7.78 -11.04
CA VAL A 65 12.23 6.86 -10.42
C VAL A 65 12.81 5.47 -10.22
N LEU A 66 13.60 4.95 -11.16
CA LEU A 66 14.28 3.67 -11.00
C LEU A 66 15.26 3.66 -9.82
N GLU A 67 16.01 4.75 -9.63
CA GLU A 67 16.90 4.92 -8.48
C GLU A 67 16.12 5.00 -7.15
N LEU A 68 14.99 5.71 -7.13
CA LEU A 68 14.12 5.77 -5.96
C LEU A 68 13.51 4.40 -5.61
N LEU A 69 13.18 3.57 -6.60
CA LEU A 69 12.71 2.20 -6.39
C LEU A 69 13.77 1.32 -5.74
N GLU A 70 15.03 1.39 -6.21
CA GLU A 70 16.15 0.66 -5.61
C GLU A 70 16.43 1.13 -4.17
N ALA A 71 16.47 2.44 -3.95
CA ALA A 71 16.68 3.01 -2.62
C ALA A 71 15.54 2.64 -1.65
N GLY A 72 14.29 2.75 -2.09
CA GLY A 72 13.12 2.38 -1.29
C GLY A 72 13.09 0.89 -0.94
N LEU A 73 13.48 0.02 -1.88
CA LEU A 73 13.57 -1.42 -1.61
C LEU A 73 14.68 -1.71 -0.59
N ALA A 74 15.86 -1.11 -0.75
CA ALA A 74 16.98 -1.30 0.18
C ALA A 74 16.64 -0.82 1.60
N ASP A 75 15.98 0.33 1.73
CA ASP A 75 15.52 0.87 3.02
C ASP A 75 14.53 -0.07 3.73
N LEU A 76 13.57 -0.63 2.98
CA LEU A 76 12.59 -1.58 3.52
C LEU A 76 13.23 -2.92 3.88
N GLN A 77 14.18 -3.41 3.09
CA GLN A 77 14.87 -4.69 3.31
C GLN A 77 15.67 -4.75 4.62
N ALA A 78 16.00 -3.60 5.22
CA ALA A 78 16.58 -3.55 6.55
C ALA A 78 15.63 -4.08 7.64
N TRP A 79 14.32 -4.13 7.37
CA TRP A 79 13.28 -4.45 8.35
C TRP A 79 12.32 -5.54 7.89
N LEU A 80 11.99 -5.59 6.61
CA LEU A 80 11.07 -6.53 5.99
C LEU A 80 11.83 -7.51 5.07
N PRO A 81 11.70 -8.83 5.28
CA PRO A 81 12.28 -9.81 4.37
C PRO A 81 11.74 -9.70 2.94
N ASP A 82 12.63 -9.73 1.96
CA ASP A 82 12.26 -9.72 0.55
C ASP A 82 12.23 -11.14 -0.05
N PHE A 83 11.02 -11.61 -0.37
CA PHE A 83 10.79 -12.87 -1.08
C PHE A 83 10.29 -12.66 -2.51
N THR A 84 10.42 -11.44 -3.05
CA THR A 84 9.93 -11.10 -4.37
C THR A 84 10.84 -11.69 -5.46
N PRO A 85 10.28 -12.39 -6.47
CA PRO A 85 11.07 -12.79 -7.63
C PRO A 85 11.54 -11.55 -8.40
N LYS A 86 12.81 -11.56 -8.81
CA LYS A 86 13.42 -10.51 -9.63
C LYS A 86 13.41 -10.86 -11.13
N PRO A 87 13.37 -9.87 -12.03
CA PRO A 87 13.15 -8.46 -11.73
C PRO A 87 11.69 -8.17 -11.32
N ILE A 88 11.48 -7.19 -10.45
CA ILE A 88 10.16 -6.60 -10.17
C ILE A 88 9.82 -5.68 -11.34
N VAL A 89 8.66 -5.87 -11.95
CA VAL A 89 8.20 -5.06 -13.07
C VAL A 89 7.37 -3.89 -12.54
N VAL A 90 7.77 -2.68 -12.91
CA VAL A 90 7.09 -1.43 -12.57
C VAL A 90 6.75 -0.72 -13.85
N ARG A 91 5.59 -0.06 -13.91
CA ARG A 91 5.24 0.83 -15.01
C ARG A 91 5.03 2.23 -14.50
N LEU A 92 5.63 3.19 -15.18
CA LEU A 92 5.54 4.62 -14.92
C LEU A 92 4.61 5.28 -15.93
N HIS A 93 3.53 5.86 -15.43
CA HIS A 93 2.50 6.50 -16.23
C HIS A 93 2.73 8.00 -16.34
N PRO A 94 2.78 8.57 -17.56
CA PRO A 94 2.99 10.00 -17.75
C PRO A 94 1.76 10.85 -17.42
N THR A 95 0.60 10.23 -17.17
CA THR A 95 -0.65 10.95 -16.86
C THR A 95 -1.54 10.14 -15.91
N GLN A 96 -2.37 10.85 -15.14
CA GLN A 96 -3.43 10.24 -14.33
C GLN A 96 -4.40 9.39 -15.17
N ALA A 97 -4.74 9.85 -16.38
CA ALA A 97 -5.64 9.10 -17.27
C ALA A 97 -5.04 7.76 -17.72
N ALA A 98 -3.74 7.73 -18.04
CA ALA A 98 -3.05 6.49 -18.41
C ALA A 98 -3.00 5.51 -17.22
N LEU A 99 -2.68 6.01 -16.02
CA LEU A 99 -2.70 5.19 -14.80
C LEU A 99 -4.10 4.63 -14.54
N GLN A 100 -5.13 5.48 -14.51
CA GLN A 100 -6.51 5.04 -14.32
C GLN A 100 -6.93 4.01 -15.37
N GLN A 101 -6.56 4.20 -16.64
CA GLN A 101 -6.85 3.23 -17.71
C GLN A 101 -6.17 1.89 -17.45
N ALA A 102 -4.91 1.89 -17.05
CA ALA A 102 -4.17 0.67 -16.71
C ALA A 102 -4.78 -0.08 -15.52
N LEU A 103 -5.37 0.66 -14.58
CA LEU A 103 -6.09 0.09 -13.45
C LEU A 103 -7.48 -0.44 -13.85
N GLY A 104 -8.09 0.05 -14.94
CA GLY A 104 -9.42 -0.41 -15.41
C GLY A 104 -10.44 0.71 -15.66
N GLY A 105 -10.01 1.97 -15.64
CA GLY A 105 -10.68 3.11 -16.28
C GLY A 105 -11.65 3.92 -15.44
N SER A 106 -11.95 3.55 -14.18
CA SER A 106 -12.94 4.29 -13.37
C SER A 106 -12.56 4.41 -11.90
N TYR A 107 -11.28 4.61 -11.66
CA TYR A 107 -10.70 4.74 -10.32
C TYR A 107 -10.66 6.20 -9.90
N ALA A 108 -10.73 6.44 -8.59
CA ALA A 108 -10.28 7.71 -8.04
C ALA A 108 -8.81 7.96 -8.46
N PRO A 109 -8.40 9.23 -8.64
CA PRO A 109 -7.00 9.56 -8.88
C PRO A 109 -6.12 8.96 -7.78
N THR A 110 -5.06 8.26 -8.16
CA THR A 110 -4.06 7.69 -7.25
C THR A 110 -2.66 8.02 -7.74
N LEU A 111 -1.66 7.89 -6.88
CA LEU A 111 -0.25 8.05 -7.23
C LEU A 111 0.42 6.72 -7.57
N GLY A 112 -0.11 5.62 -7.03
CA GLY A 112 0.41 4.29 -7.21
C GLY A 112 -0.67 3.23 -7.05
N ALA A 113 -0.35 2.02 -7.50
CA ALA A 113 -1.08 0.84 -7.13
C ALA A 113 -0.22 -0.41 -7.25
N TYR A 114 -0.27 -1.23 -6.20
CA TYR A 114 0.18 -2.61 -6.22
C TYR A 114 -0.98 -3.58 -6.48
N TYR A 115 -0.88 -4.42 -7.51
CA TYR A 115 -1.80 -5.55 -7.70
C TYR A 115 -1.14 -6.69 -8.49
N LEU A 116 -1.39 -7.94 -8.08
CA LEU A 116 -0.85 -9.15 -8.75
C LEU A 116 0.64 -9.13 -9.05
N GLY A 117 1.46 -8.57 -8.17
CA GLY A 117 2.90 -8.53 -8.39
C GLY A 117 3.35 -7.47 -9.38
N LYS A 118 2.48 -6.53 -9.75
CA LYS A 118 2.78 -5.36 -10.58
C LYS A 118 2.68 -4.10 -9.74
N LEU A 119 3.54 -3.14 -10.08
CA LEU A 119 3.51 -1.79 -9.56
C LEU A 119 3.20 -0.84 -10.72
N GLU A 120 2.13 -0.09 -10.61
CA GLU A 120 1.79 1.00 -11.53
C GLU A 120 1.96 2.31 -10.78
N LEU A 121 2.82 3.21 -11.26
CA LEU A 121 3.16 4.46 -10.59
C LEU A 121 2.86 5.65 -11.51
N LEU A 122 2.39 6.76 -10.94
CA LEU A 122 2.33 8.04 -11.63
C LEU A 122 3.72 8.69 -11.67
N ALA A 123 4.09 9.29 -12.81
CA ALA A 123 5.35 10.00 -12.97
C ALA A 123 5.42 11.26 -12.06
N PRO A 124 6.60 11.60 -11.51
CA PRO A 124 6.81 12.81 -10.71
C PRO A 124 6.23 14.11 -11.32
N GLN A 125 6.52 14.40 -12.60
CA GLN A 125 6.02 15.55 -13.34
C GLN A 125 4.52 15.48 -13.61
N ALA A 126 3.96 14.27 -13.73
CA ALA A 126 2.52 14.11 -13.86
C ALA A 126 1.79 14.39 -12.54
N TRP A 127 2.44 14.16 -11.40
CA TRP A 127 1.92 14.51 -10.08
C TRP A 127 2.10 16.00 -9.77
N GLN A 128 3.29 16.55 -10.06
CA GLN A 128 3.68 17.92 -9.74
C GLN A 128 4.02 18.72 -11.01
N PRO A 129 3.05 18.98 -11.91
CA PRO A 129 3.31 19.58 -13.23
C PRO A 129 3.74 21.06 -13.17
N HIS A 130 3.70 21.67 -11.98
CA HIS A 130 4.10 23.06 -11.76
C HIS A 130 5.53 23.19 -11.24
N LEU A 131 6.16 22.08 -10.84
CA LEU A 131 7.54 22.04 -10.39
C LEU A 131 8.46 21.74 -11.58
N ASN A 132 9.74 22.14 -11.49
CA ASN A 132 10.74 21.62 -12.42
C ASN A 132 11.06 20.14 -12.12
N LEU A 133 11.81 19.47 -13.00
CA LEU A 133 12.06 18.02 -12.87
C LEU A 133 12.75 17.66 -11.55
N ASP A 134 13.79 18.39 -11.17
CA ASP A 134 14.54 18.14 -9.92
C ASP A 134 13.65 18.33 -8.68
N GLU A 135 12.84 19.39 -8.65
CA GLU A 135 11.89 19.67 -7.57
C GLU A 135 10.79 18.59 -7.49
N ALA A 136 10.26 18.16 -8.64
CA ALA A 136 9.26 17.10 -8.70
C ALA A 136 9.84 15.76 -8.22
N ILE A 137 11.06 15.40 -8.62
CA ILE A 137 11.75 14.19 -8.15
C ILE A 137 12.01 14.27 -6.64
N ALA A 138 12.47 15.41 -6.13
CA ALA A 138 12.70 15.60 -4.70
C ALA A 138 11.41 15.46 -3.88
N PHE A 139 10.30 16.05 -4.36
CA PHE A 139 8.99 15.88 -3.74
C PHE A 139 8.53 14.42 -3.78
N TYR A 140 8.73 13.75 -4.91
CA TYR A 140 8.41 12.32 -5.11
C TYR A 140 9.23 11.40 -4.20
N ALA A 141 10.51 11.72 -3.95
CA ALA A 141 11.35 10.96 -3.05
C ALA A 141 10.85 11.00 -1.60
N GLN A 142 10.22 12.11 -1.19
CA GLN A 142 9.73 12.31 0.18
C GLN A 142 8.28 11.83 0.38
N GLN A 143 7.39 12.13 -0.56
CA GLN A 143 5.93 11.94 -0.40
C GLN A 143 5.33 11.02 -1.47
N GLY A 144 6.15 10.56 -2.42
CA GLY A 144 5.69 9.71 -3.50
C GLY A 144 5.39 8.28 -3.05
N PRO A 145 4.69 7.51 -3.91
CA PRO A 145 4.11 6.21 -3.58
C PRO A 145 5.13 5.08 -3.43
N VAL A 146 6.44 5.32 -3.62
CA VAL A 146 7.43 4.25 -3.77
C VAL A 146 7.50 3.35 -2.54
N VAL A 147 7.67 3.94 -1.34
CA VAL A 147 7.78 3.17 -0.09
C VAL A 147 6.44 2.50 0.23
N HIS A 148 5.33 3.19 -0.02
CA HIS A 148 3.97 2.68 0.17
C HIS A 148 3.74 1.39 -0.64
N GLU A 149 3.93 1.46 -1.95
CA GLU A 149 3.61 0.37 -2.86
C GLU A 149 4.62 -0.78 -2.75
N LEU A 150 5.88 -0.48 -2.45
CA LEU A 150 6.86 -1.52 -2.12
C LEU A 150 6.51 -2.25 -0.82
N THR A 151 5.93 -1.58 0.17
CA THR A 151 5.46 -2.23 1.39
C THR A 151 4.35 -3.23 1.07
N HIS A 152 3.35 -2.83 0.27
CA HIS A 152 2.30 -3.74 -0.20
C HIS A 152 2.86 -4.96 -0.92
N LEU A 153 3.83 -4.72 -1.82
CA LEU A 153 4.53 -5.80 -2.52
C LEU A 153 5.22 -6.75 -1.54
N LEU A 154 6.08 -6.26 -0.64
CA LEU A 154 6.84 -7.11 0.28
C LEU A 154 5.91 -7.93 1.19
N LEU A 155 4.86 -7.30 1.74
CA LEU A 155 3.85 -7.96 2.56
C LEU A 155 3.16 -9.11 1.81
N ASP A 156 2.76 -8.88 0.56
CA ASP A 156 2.08 -9.89 -0.24
C ASP A 156 2.98 -11.11 -0.56
N TYR A 157 4.31 -10.92 -0.65
CA TYR A 157 5.25 -12.04 -0.82
C TYR A 157 5.61 -12.72 0.49
N GLN A 158 5.52 -12.03 1.62
CA GLN A 158 5.84 -12.57 2.95
C GLN A 158 4.72 -13.44 3.53
N VAL A 159 3.45 -13.11 3.26
CA VAL A 159 2.30 -13.76 3.91
C VAL A 159 1.60 -14.81 3.03
N ALA A 160 0.98 -15.81 3.67
CA ALA A 160 0.25 -16.88 2.99
C ALA A 160 -1.26 -16.79 3.10
N VAL A 161 -1.76 -15.95 4.01
CA VAL A 161 -3.18 -15.77 4.32
C VAL A 161 -3.65 -14.37 3.97
N SER A 162 -4.97 -14.19 3.88
CA SER A 162 -5.56 -12.85 3.84
C SER A 162 -5.43 -12.13 5.17
N TYR A 163 -5.31 -10.81 5.07
CA TYR A 163 -5.21 -9.86 6.17
C TYR A 163 -6.18 -8.70 5.93
N PRO A 164 -6.62 -7.98 6.97
CA PRO A 164 -7.51 -6.83 6.83
C PRO A 164 -6.86 -5.70 6.03
N VAL A 165 -7.67 -4.91 5.32
CA VAL A 165 -7.18 -3.76 4.54
C VAL A 165 -6.46 -2.74 5.41
N TRP A 166 -7.00 -2.44 6.60
CA TRP A 166 -6.35 -1.53 7.55
C TRP A 166 -4.92 -1.97 7.89
N PHE A 167 -4.63 -3.27 7.92
CA PHE A 167 -3.29 -3.74 8.27
C PHE A 167 -2.28 -3.44 7.17
N SER A 168 -2.65 -3.67 5.90
CA SER A 168 -1.75 -3.32 4.79
C SER A 168 -1.58 -1.83 4.60
N GLU A 169 -2.67 -1.06 4.65
CA GLU A 169 -2.59 0.40 4.51
C GLU A 169 -1.81 1.02 5.67
N GLY A 170 -2.08 0.57 6.89
CA GLY A 170 -1.36 1.04 8.07
C GLY A 170 0.13 0.70 8.04
N MET A 171 0.51 -0.49 7.55
CA MET A 171 1.91 -0.86 7.37
C MET A 171 2.60 -0.01 6.31
N ALA A 172 1.93 0.26 5.19
CA ALA A 172 2.47 1.11 4.14
C ALA A 172 2.71 2.54 4.66
N GLN A 173 1.73 3.13 5.33
CA GLN A 173 1.86 4.46 5.93
C GLN A 173 2.89 4.50 7.07
N TYR A 174 2.97 3.46 7.88
CA TYR A 174 3.96 3.38 8.96
C TYR A 174 5.39 3.43 8.40
N TRP A 175 5.66 2.73 7.31
CA TRP A 175 6.98 2.76 6.68
C TRP A 175 7.26 4.07 5.93
N GLU A 176 6.24 4.70 5.34
CA GLU A 176 6.37 6.07 4.82
C GLU A 176 6.75 7.06 5.93
N GLU A 177 6.06 7.01 7.07
CA GLU A 177 6.37 7.85 8.23
C GLU A 177 7.78 7.58 8.73
N ARG A 178 8.13 6.31 8.99
CA ARG A 178 9.41 5.93 9.58
C ARG A 178 10.61 6.20 8.67
N LEU A 179 10.46 6.06 7.35
CA LEU A 179 11.58 6.19 6.39
C LEU A 179 11.66 7.56 5.71
N ARG A 180 10.54 8.28 5.61
CA ARG A 180 10.44 9.56 4.89
C ARG A 180 9.91 10.71 5.74
N GLY A 181 9.40 10.44 6.93
CA GLY A 181 8.81 11.45 7.82
C GLY A 181 7.50 12.01 7.27
N TYR A 182 6.84 11.30 6.36
CA TYR A 182 5.59 11.72 5.74
C TYR A 182 4.40 10.99 6.37
N VAL A 183 3.36 11.75 6.71
CA VAL A 183 2.07 11.23 7.16
C VAL A 183 0.97 11.99 6.43
N TRP A 184 0.01 11.27 5.89
CA TRP A 184 -1.20 11.89 5.34
C TRP A 184 -2.14 12.30 6.48
N GLN A 185 -2.34 13.62 6.66
CA GLN A 185 -3.07 14.18 7.81
C GLN A 185 -4.34 14.95 7.41
N GLU A 186 -5.02 14.56 6.33
CA GLU A 186 -6.31 15.17 5.98
C GLU A 186 -7.40 14.82 7.02
N GLY A 187 -8.24 15.79 7.38
CA GLY A 187 -9.37 15.56 8.32
C GLY A 187 -9.05 15.78 9.80
N GLY A 188 -7.79 16.04 10.18
CA GLY A 188 -7.40 16.38 11.55
C GLY A 188 -7.53 15.23 12.55
N LEU A 189 -7.43 15.52 13.85
CA LEU A 189 -7.32 14.51 14.92
C LEU A 189 -8.60 14.25 15.72
N ALA A 190 -9.73 14.88 15.35
CA ALA A 190 -10.99 14.78 16.10
C ALA A 190 -11.55 13.35 16.15
N TRP A 191 -11.19 12.50 15.18
CA TRP A 191 -11.60 11.10 15.15
C TRP A 191 -11.05 10.29 16.33
N ARG A 192 -9.95 10.73 16.97
CA ARG A 192 -9.33 10.02 18.11
C ARG A 192 -10.25 9.92 19.34
N GLU A 193 -11.18 10.85 19.50
CA GLU A 193 -12.16 10.82 20.61
C GLU A 193 -13.22 9.74 20.42
N ALA A 194 -13.50 9.35 19.17
CA ALA A 194 -14.52 8.37 18.82
C ALA A 194 -14.09 7.56 17.58
N PRO A 195 -13.01 6.76 17.68
CA PRO A 195 -12.53 5.96 16.57
C PRO A 195 -13.51 4.83 16.24
N HIS A 196 -13.51 4.40 14.98
CA HIS A 196 -14.23 3.21 14.55
C HIS A 196 -13.75 1.98 15.32
N SER A 197 -14.63 0.99 15.46
CA SER A 197 -14.25 -0.28 16.08
C SER A 197 -13.29 -1.07 15.20
N LEU A 198 -12.54 -1.99 15.82
CA LEU A 198 -11.67 -2.89 15.08
C LEU A 198 -12.45 -3.74 14.07
N ASP A 199 -13.67 -4.13 14.41
CA ASP A 199 -14.57 -4.86 13.49
C ASP A 199 -14.97 -3.99 12.29
N GLN A 200 -15.29 -2.72 12.50
CA GLN A 200 -15.59 -1.78 11.39
C GLN A 200 -14.38 -1.60 10.47
N LEU A 201 -13.19 -1.43 11.04
CA LEU A 201 -11.95 -1.33 10.27
C LEU A 201 -11.62 -2.64 9.54
N THR A 202 -11.98 -3.79 10.11
CA THR A 202 -11.68 -5.11 9.53
C THR A 202 -12.65 -5.48 8.40
N ASP A 203 -13.95 -5.28 8.61
CA ASP A 203 -14.99 -5.78 7.70
C ASP A 203 -15.58 -4.70 6.78
N HIS A 204 -15.41 -3.42 7.13
CA HIS A 204 -16.09 -2.30 6.49
C HIS A 204 -15.15 -1.16 6.07
N PHE A 205 -13.83 -1.37 6.08
CA PHE A 205 -12.80 -0.35 5.81
C PHE A 205 -13.14 0.58 4.64
N SER A 206 -13.44 0.02 3.47
CA SER A 206 -13.68 0.79 2.25
C SER A 206 -14.94 1.66 2.30
N SER A 207 -15.86 1.39 3.22
CA SER A 207 -17.10 2.18 3.42
C SER A 207 -16.95 3.31 4.43
N LEU A 208 -15.83 3.36 5.14
CA LEU A 208 -15.52 4.41 6.11
C LEU A 208 -15.00 5.67 5.40
N PRO A 209 -15.05 6.85 6.05
CA PRO A 209 -14.41 8.05 5.51
C PRO A 209 -12.92 7.83 5.32
N GLU A 210 -12.46 7.85 4.07
CA GLU A 210 -11.11 7.43 3.67
C GLU A 210 -9.99 8.05 4.51
N ALA A 211 -9.96 9.39 4.61
CA ALA A 211 -8.93 10.09 5.37
C ALA A 211 -8.88 9.68 6.85
N ILE A 212 -10.01 9.33 7.45
CA ILE A 212 -10.09 8.86 8.84
C ILE A 212 -9.64 7.39 8.93
N ALA A 213 -10.14 6.53 8.03
CA ALA A 213 -9.83 5.10 8.03
C ALA A 213 -8.33 4.83 7.85
N TYR A 214 -7.65 5.60 6.99
CA TYR A 214 -6.20 5.51 6.82
C TYR A 214 -5.44 5.98 8.08
N GLN A 215 -5.85 7.09 8.69
CA GLN A 215 -5.24 7.52 9.96
C GLN A 215 -5.45 6.51 11.10
N GLU A 216 -6.62 5.89 11.18
CA GLU A 216 -6.89 4.81 12.13
C GLU A 216 -6.01 3.58 11.85
N ALA A 217 -5.86 3.20 10.58
CA ALA A 217 -4.97 2.12 10.14
C ALA A 217 -3.51 2.36 10.52
N LEU A 218 -2.97 3.55 10.22
CA LEU A 218 -1.64 3.97 10.65
C LEU A 218 -1.53 3.88 12.17
N SER A 219 -2.49 4.43 12.91
CA SER A 219 -2.44 4.45 14.37
C SER A 219 -2.45 3.04 15.00
N LEU A 220 -3.20 2.10 14.42
CA LEU A 220 -3.22 0.70 14.85
C LEU A 220 -1.86 0.03 14.64
N VAL A 221 -1.23 0.28 13.49
CA VAL A 221 0.10 -0.27 13.19
C VAL A 221 1.19 0.39 14.04
N SER A 222 1.15 1.70 14.23
CA SER A 222 2.06 2.39 15.15
C SER A 222 1.93 1.86 16.57
N PHE A 223 0.70 1.64 17.04
CA PHE A 223 0.44 0.97 18.31
C PHE A 223 1.01 -0.46 18.37
N LEU A 224 0.87 -1.25 17.30
CA LEU A 224 1.48 -2.59 17.22
C LEU A 224 3.01 -2.53 17.36
N TYR A 225 3.67 -1.63 16.63
CA TYR A 225 5.12 -1.47 16.72
C TYR A 225 5.56 -0.97 18.09
N GLU A 226 4.81 -0.06 18.72
CA GLU A 226 5.13 0.42 20.07
C GLU A 226 5.01 -0.69 21.11
N ARG A 227 3.96 -1.52 21.04
CA ARG A 227 3.70 -2.57 22.03
C ARG A 227 4.53 -3.83 21.83
N MET A 228 4.77 -4.21 20.58
CA MET A 228 5.38 -5.50 20.24
C MET A 228 6.83 -5.35 19.73
N GLY A 229 7.25 -4.15 19.35
CA GLY A 229 8.52 -3.88 18.69
C GLY A 229 8.64 -4.55 17.32
N ASP A 230 9.73 -4.23 16.62
CA ASP A 230 10.05 -4.83 15.31
C ASP A 230 10.07 -6.37 15.36
N GLY A 231 10.57 -6.94 16.47
CA GLY A 231 10.65 -8.39 16.66
C GLY A 231 9.27 -9.05 16.77
N GLY A 232 8.31 -8.43 17.48
CA GLY A 232 6.97 -8.97 17.62
C GLY A 232 6.14 -8.84 16.35
N VAL A 233 6.25 -7.71 15.63
CA VAL A 233 5.60 -7.56 14.31
C VAL A 233 6.16 -8.56 13.31
N ASN A 234 7.48 -8.82 13.33
CA ASN A 234 8.08 -9.87 12.49
C ASN A 234 7.59 -11.28 12.85
N GLN A 235 7.31 -11.57 14.12
CA GLN A 235 6.69 -12.83 14.52
C GLN A 235 5.27 -12.97 13.98
N LEU A 236 4.47 -11.88 14.02
CA LEU A 236 3.16 -11.82 13.39
C LEU A 236 3.26 -12.13 11.90
N LEU A 237 4.10 -11.40 11.14
CA LEU A 237 4.27 -11.64 9.70
C LEU A 237 4.76 -13.07 9.39
N THR A 238 5.64 -13.62 10.21
CA THR A 238 6.10 -15.01 10.10
C THR A 238 4.96 -16.01 10.29
N ALA A 239 4.08 -15.78 11.28
CA ALA A 239 2.92 -16.63 11.53
C ALA A 239 1.92 -16.59 10.35
N LEU A 240 1.68 -15.40 9.78
CA LEU A 240 0.88 -15.23 8.56
C LEU A 240 1.51 -15.94 7.36
N GLY A 241 2.84 -15.89 7.22
CA GLY A 241 3.60 -16.63 6.20
C GLY A 241 3.48 -18.14 6.33
N ARG A 242 3.31 -18.65 7.57
CA ARG A 242 3.08 -20.08 7.87
C ARG A 242 1.63 -20.53 7.70
N GLY A 243 0.71 -19.64 7.31
CA GLY A 243 -0.67 -19.99 7.04
C GLY A 243 -1.62 -19.81 8.23
N GLN A 244 -1.18 -19.22 9.35
CA GLN A 244 -2.10 -18.89 10.44
C GLN A 244 -3.02 -17.75 10.03
N THR A 245 -4.29 -17.82 10.40
CA THR A 245 -5.25 -16.74 10.11
C THR A 245 -4.83 -15.47 10.84
N PHE A 246 -5.19 -14.31 10.27
CA PHE A 246 -4.77 -13.01 10.81
C PHE A 246 -5.11 -12.83 12.29
N THR A 247 -6.37 -13.10 12.66
CA THR A 247 -6.85 -13.03 14.05
C THR A 247 -6.03 -13.91 14.99
N VAL A 248 -5.78 -15.17 14.62
CA VAL A 248 -5.02 -16.11 15.46
C VAL A 248 -3.58 -15.65 15.62
N ALA A 249 -2.94 -15.24 14.53
CA ALA A 249 -1.57 -14.77 14.54
C ALA A 249 -1.41 -13.49 15.37
N LEU A 250 -2.33 -12.53 15.23
CA LEU A 250 -2.31 -11.28 15.98
C LEU A 250 -2.52 -11.52 17.48
N GLN A 251 -3.51 -12.32 17.87
CA GLN A 251 -3.72 -12.68 19.28
C GLN A 251 -2.52 -13.40 19.88
N ALA A 252 -1.89 -14.32 19.14
CA ALA A 252 -0.72 -15.03 19.59
C ALA A 252 0.50 -14.12 19.76
N ALA A 253 0.71 -13.17 18.84
CA ALA A 253 1.84 -12.24 18.89
C ALA A 253 1.64 -11.12 19.93
N TYR A 254 0.41 -10.63 20.10
CA TYR A 254 0.07 -9.62 21.10
C TYR A 254 -0.07 -10.20 22.52
N GLY A 255 -0.47 -11.48 22.63
CA GLY A 255 -0.62 -12.20 23.89
C GLY A 255 -1.94 -11.96 24.63
N GLN A 256 -2.87 -11.19 24.05
CA GLN A 256 -4.19 -10.90 24.63
C GLN A 256 -5.31 -11.08 23.58
N PRO A 257 -6.59 -11.20 24.01
CA PRO A 257 -7.73 -11.22 23.10
C PRO A 257 -7.85 -9.93 22.27
N LEU A 258 -8.46 -10.03 21.07
CA LEU A 258 -8.65 -8.85 20.20
C LEU A 258 -9.48 -7.74 20.86
N THR A 259 -10.42 -8.09 21.74
CA THR A 259 -11.20 -7.11 22.52
C THR A 259 -10.31 -6.28 23.45
N THR A 260 -9.28 -6.89 24.02
CA THR A 260 -8.31 -6.19 24.88
C THR A 260 -7.36 -5.37 24.02
N PHE A 261 -6.89 -5.91 22.89
CA PHE A 261 -6.11 -5.16 21.91
C PHE A 261 -6.82 -3.87 21.44
N GLU A 262 -8.11 -3.95 21.10
CA GLU A 262 -8.89 -2.77 20.71
C GLU A 262 -9.02 -1.75 21.86
N GLN A 263 -9.26 -2.21 23.09
CA GLN A 263 -9.33 -1.33 24.27
C GLN A 263 -8.00 -0.64 24.55
N ASP A 264 -6.89 -1.38 24.46
CA ASP A 264 -5.55 -0.86 24.71
C ASP A 264 -5.14 0.16 23.63
N TRP A 265 -5.48 -0.09 22.37
CA TRP A 265 -5.28 0.87 21.27
C TRP A 265 -6.09 2.15 21.50
N LYS A 266 -7.38 2.04 21.84
CA LYS A 266 -8.23 3.21 22.13
C LYS A 266 -7.73 4.00 23.33
N ALA A 267 -7.21 3.34 24.36
CA ALA A 267 -6.57 4.01 25.48
C ALA A 267 -5.28 4.74 25.04
N TRP A 268 -4.45 4.08 24.23
CA TRP A 268 -3.22 4.66 23.69
C TRP A 268 -3.45 5.91 22.83
N LEU A 269 -4.56 5.97 22.08
CA LEU A 269 -4.97 7.16 21.31
C LEU A 269 -5.28 8.39 22.17
N MET A 270 -5.62 8.21 23.45
CA MET A 270 -5.88 9.34 24.36
C MET A 270 -4.59 9.96 24.90
N ASP A 271 -3.49 9.23 24.83
CA ASP A 271 -2.18 9.62 25.36
C ASP A 271 -1.20 10.12 24.27
N ASN A 272 -1.56 9.98 22.99
CA ASN A 272 -0.72 10.29 21.80
C ASN A 272 -1.49 11.04 20.74
#